data_AF-A0A946JWA4-F1
#
_entry.id   AF-A0A946JWA4-F1
#
_cell.length_a   1.000
_cell.length_b   1.000
_cell.length_c   1.000
_cell.angle_alpha   90.00
_cell.angle_beta   90.00
_cell.angle_gamma   90.00
#
_symmetry.space_group_name_H-M   'P 1'
#
loop_
_entity.id
_entity.type
_entity.pdbx_description
1 polymer ?
#
loop_
_entity_poly.entity_id
_entity_poly.type
_entity_poly.pdbx_seq_one_letter_code
_entity_poly.pdbx_strand_id
1 'polypeptide(L)' 'MSSKEISFEASMLSLEKVIEKLESGSTSLDEMVKLYEDGIKLTHACKSKLVAAEERITTLVNENNELKEVPGI' A
#
# COMPACT_ATOMS: atom_id res chain seq x y z
N MET A 1 -15.44 -17.45 7.78
CA MET A 1 -14.03 -17.52 7.35
C MET A 1 -13.53 -16.10 7.29
N SER A 2 -12.69 -15.67 8.24
CA SER A 2 -12.16 -14.28 8.27
C SER A 2 -11.03 -14.18 7.26
N SER A 3 -11.27 -13.53 6.12
CA SER A 3 -10.21 -13.01 5.27
C SER A 3 -9.28 -12.17 6.13
N LYS A 4 -8.05 -12.66 6.35
CA LYS A 4 -6.99 -11.88 6.98
C LYS A 4 -6.62 -10.76 6.02
N GLU A 5 -7.28 -9.62 6.14
CA GLU A 5 -6.83 -8.41 5.47
C GLU A 5 -5.42 -8.10 5.97
N ILE A 6 -4.44 -8.15 5.06
CA ILE A 6 -3.03 -7.87 5.37
C ILE A 6 -2.94 -6.41 5.81
N SER A 7 -2.31 -6.09 6.95
CA SER A 7 -2.17 -4.71 7.43
C SER A 7 -1.32 -3.85 6.48
N PHE A 8 -1.41 -2.52 6.59
CA PHE A 8 -0.58 -1.63 5.78
C PHE A 8 0.91 -1.91 6.00
N GLU A 9 1.32 -2.04 7.26
CA GLU A 9 2.69 -2.31 7.69
C GLU A 9 3.17 -3.67 7.15
N ALA A 10 2.30 -4.68 7.16
CA ALA A 10 2.63 -5.98 6.61
C ALA A 10 2.79 -5.93 5.08
N SER A 11 1.93 -5.21 4.36
CA SER A 11 2.07 -5.00 2.92
C SER A 11 3.35 -4.22 2.57
N MET A 12 3.70 -3.20 3.38
CA MET A 12 4.91 -2.40 3.19
C MET A 12 6.17 -3.24 3.42
N LEU A 13 6.24 -4.01 4.50
CA LEU A 13 7.35 -4.94 4.76
C LEU A 13 7.52 -5.99 3.66
N SER A 14 6.42 -6.48 3.10
CA SER A 14 6.47 -7.40 1.96
C SER A 14 7.01 -6.71 0.70
N LEU A 15 6.65 -5.44 0.47
CA LEU A 15 7.10 -4.68 -0.69
C LEU A 15 8.60 -4.38 -0.60
N GLU A 16 9.10 -4.01 0.57
CA GLU A 16 10.54 -3.82 0.84
C GLU A 16 11.33 -5.09 0.49
N LYS A 17 10.86 -6.26 0.92
CA LYS A 17 11.50 -7.55 0.59
C LYS A 17 11.49 -7.86 -0.90
N VAL A 18 10.45 -7.45 -1.63
CA VAL A 18 10.40 -7.60 -3.09
C VAL A 18 11.47 -6.72 -3.74
N ILE A 19 11.60 -5.47 -3.29
CA ILE A 19 12.62 -4.52 -3.77
C ILE A 19 14.03 -5.07 -3.48
N GLU A 20 14.31 -5.50 -2.25
CA GLU A 20 15.61 -6.08 -1.88
C GLU A 20 15.99 -7.26 -2.78
N LYS A 21 15.02 -8.12 -3.10
CA LYS A 21 15.26 -9.26 -4.02
C LYS A 21 15.55 -8.80 -5.44
N LEU A 22 14.79 -7.84 -5.97
CA LEU A 22 15.02 -7.27 -7.30
C LEU A 22 16.39 -6.58 -7.39
N GLU A 23 16.81 -5.88 -6.34
CA GLU A 23 18.11 -5.19 -6.26
C GLU A 23 19.29 -6.16 -6.11
N SER A 24 19.07 -7.34 -5.52
CA SER A 24 20.12 -8.35 -5.34
C SER A 24 20.69 -8.90 -6.66
N GLY A 25 19.96 -8.74 -7.78
CA GLY A 25 20.39 -9.15 -9.12
C GLY A 25 20.59 -10.66 -9.32
N SER A 26 20.27 -11.47 -8.31
CA SER A 26 20.52 -12.92 -8.29
C SER A 26 19.32 -13.77 -8.74
N THR A 27 18.37 -13.13 -9.43
CA THR A 27 17.04 -13.66 -9.70
C THR A 27 16.88 -14.05 -11.17
N SER A 28 16.20 -15.16 -11.45
CA SER A 28 15.88 -15.56 -12.83
C SER A 28 14.84 -14.62 -13.47
N LEU A 29 14.73 -14.61 -14.81
CA LEU A 29 13.75 -13.78 -15.52
C LEU A 29 12.30 -14.09 -15.08
N ASP A 30 11.93 -15.36 -15.00
CA ASP A 30 10.60 -15.77 -14.53
C ASP A 30 10.31 -15.31 -13.10
N GLU A 31 11.33 -15.33 -12.24
CA GLU A 31 11.19 -14.88 -10.85
C GLU A 31 11.14 -13.35 -10.76
N MET A 32 11.86 -12.62 -11.62
CA MET A 32 11.73 -11.16 -11.73
C MET A 32 10.31 -10.76 -12.13
N VAL A 33 9.69 -11.47 -13.09
CA VAL A 33 8.31 -11.21 -13.50
C VAL A 33 7.35 -11.43 -12.32
N LYS A 34 7.51 -12.51 -11.57
CA LYS A 34 6.69 -12.77 -10.36
C LYS A 34 6.87 -11.71 -9.29
N LEU A 35 8.11 -11.34 -8.99
CA LEU A 35 8.41 -10.29 -8.02
C LEU A 35 7.78 -8.95 -8.43
N TYR A 36 7.82 -8.62 -9.72
CA TYR A 36 7.16 -7.43 -10.24
C TYR A 36 5.63 -7.47 -10.05
N GLU A 37 4.98 -8.58 -10.43
CA GLU A 37 3.55 -8.76 -10.23
C GLU A 37 3.15 -8.65 -8.76
N ASP A 38 3.93 -9.26 -7.86
CA ASP A 38 3.67 -9.19 -6.42
C ASP A 38 3.91 -7.77 -5.88
N GLY A 39 4.94 -7.08 -6.36
CA GLY A 39 5.17 -5.67 -6.07
C GLY A 39 3.97 -4.80 -6.42
N ILE A 40 3.41 -4.96 -7.63
CA ILE A 40 2.21 -4.22 -8.06
C ILE A 40 1.01 -4.50 -7.15
N LYS A 41 0.76 -5.76 -6.78
CA LYS A 41 -0.33 -6.12 -5.86
C LYS A 41 -0.14 -5.47 -4.48
N LEU A 42 1.08 -5.48 -3.96
CA LEU A 42 1.40 -4.87 -2.67
C LEU A 42 1.25 -3.35 -2.71
N THR A 43 1.71 -2.69 -3.75
CA THR A 43 1.51 -1.24 -3.96
C THR A 43 0.03 -0.89 -4.00
N HIS A 44 -0.78 -1.67 -4.72
CA HIS A 44 -2.23 -1.46 -4.77
C HIS A 44 -2.88 -1.62 -3.38
N ALA A 45 -2.49 -2.65 -2.62
CA ALA A 45 -2.97 -2.87 -1.26
C ALA A 45 -2.62 -1.69 -0.33
N CYS A 46 -1.37 -1.21 -0.37
CA CYS A 46 -0.94 -0.05 0.39
C CYS A 46 -1.76 1.20 0.03
N LYS A 47 -1.91 1.49 -1.27
CA LYS A 47 -2.69 2.65 -1.74
C LYS A 47 -4.15 2.58 -1.29
N SER A 48 -4.78 1.41 -1.42
CA SER A 48 -6.17 1.22 -0.98
C SER A 48 -6.35 1.50 0.52
N LYS A 49 -5.36 1.14 1.35
CA LYS A 49 -5.41 1.41 2.79
C LYS A 49 -5.20 2.87 3.13
N LEU A 50 -4.32 3.55 2.41
CA LEU A 50 -4.11 4.99 2.57
C LEU A 50 -5.38 5.77 2.20
N VAL A 51 -6.01 5.43 1.06
CA VAL A 51 -7.28 6.05 0.64
C VAL A 51 -8.36 5.84 1.69
N ALA A 52 -8.55 4.61 2.19
CA ALA A 52 -9.54 4.35 3.22
C ALA A 52 -9.27 5.11 4.53
N ALA A 53 -8.00 5.30 4.89
CA ALA A 53 -7.62 6.10 6.05
C ALA A 53 -7.90 7.59 5.84
N GLU A 54 -7.58 8.13 4.66
CA GLU A 54 -7.85 9.51 4.27
C GLU A 54 -9.35 9.83 4.25
N GLU A 55 -10.17 8.95 3.66
CA GLU A 55 -11.64 9.08 3.65
C GLU A 55 -12.21 9.12 5.08
N ARG A 56 -11.67 8.26 5.96
CA ARG A 56 -12.08 8.23 7.37
C ARG A 56 -11.70 9.51 8.10
N ILE A 57 -10.49 10.02 7.90
CA ILE A 57 -10.05 11.29 8.48
C ILE A 57 -10.94 12.43 7.96
N THR A 58 -11.16 12.48 6.66
CA THR A 58 -12.01 13.49 6.00
C THR A 58 -13.43 13.48 6.57
N THR A 59 -14.01 12.30 6.76
CA THR A 59 -15.34 12.15 7.37
C THR A 59 -15.37 12.71 8.80
N LEU A 60 -14.41 12.31 9.65
CA LEU A 60 -14.32 12.77 11.03
C LEU A 60 -14.09 14.29 11.15
N VAL A 61 -13.33 14.87 10.22
CA VAL A 61 -13.08 16.32 10.16
C VAL A 61 -14.34 17.07 9.73
N ASN A 62 -15.06 16.57 8.72
CA ASN A 62 -16.31 17.16 8.24
C ASN A 62 -17.43 17.10 9.30
N GLU A 63 -17.54 16.00 10.05
CA GLU A 63 -18.51 15.86 11.14
C GLU A 63 -18.26 16.85 12.29
N ASN A 64 -17.01 17.27 12.49
CA ASN A 64 -16.62 18.23 13.52
C ASN A 64 -16.61 19.70 13.04
N ASN A 65 -17.03 19.98 11.80
CA ASN A 65 -17.12 21.32 11.20
C ASN A 65 -15.84 22.18 11.32
N GLU A 66 -14.67 21.55 11.35
CA GLU A 66 -13.37 22.21 11.45
C GLU A 66 -12.37 21.61 10.45
N LEU A 67 -12.43 22.02 9.18
CA LEU A 67 -11.30 22.59 8.41
C LEU A 67 -11.62 22.70 6.90
N LYS A 68 -11.22 23.84 6.33
CA LYS A 68 -11.26 24.16 4.90
C LYS A 68 -10.23 23.32 4.14
N GLU A 69 -10.62 22.88 2.95
CA GLU A 69 -9.78 22.21 1.96
C GLU A 69 -8.40 22.87 1.85
N VAL A 70 -7.33 22.07 1.94
CA VAL A 70 -6.01 22.47 1.42
C VAL A 70 -5.87 21.78 0.06
N PRO A 71 -5.92 22.52 -1.06
CA PRO A 71 -5.78 21.90 -2.37
C PRO A 71 -4.33 21.49 -2.60
N GLY A 72 -4.10 20.22 -2.95
CA GLY A 72 -2.89 19.77 -3.64
C GLY A 72 -1.75 19.23 -2.78
N ILE A 73 -2.01 18.21 -1.97
CA ILE A 73 -0.98 17.22 -1.60
C ILE A 73 -1.39 15.87 -2.20
#